data_AF-A0AAQ3KH18-F1
#
_entry.id   AF-A0AAQ3KH18-F1
#
_cell.length_a   1.000
_cell.length_b   1.000
_cell.length_c   1.000
_cell.angle_alpha   90.00
_cell.angle_beta   90.00
_cell.angle_gamma   90.00
#
_symmetry.space_group_name_H-M   'P 1'
#
loop_
_entity.id
_entity.type
_entity.pdbx_description
1 polymer ?
#
loop_
_entity_poly.entity_id
_entity_poly.type
_entity_poly.pdbx_seq_one_letter_code
_entity_poly.pdbx_strand_id
1 'polypeptide(L)'
;MRFVMEFAENLILRMMEDPNKRDEAQRQHVYSMRERCEKTKANWNLPLRPYGFWTFDRFNAQLNWDAQISQVPGRRDPYDDLLDQPADLPPSSSSRK
;
A
#
# COMPACT_ATOMS: atom_id res chain seq x y z
N MET A 1 -58.56 -29.69 -22.23
CA MET A 1 -57.22 -29.12 -21.95
C MET A 1 -57.20 -28.06 -20.85
N ARG A 2 -58.29 -27.32 -20.59
CA ARG A 2 -58.31 -26.21 -19.60
C ARG A 2 -57.97 -26.62 -18.15
N PHE A 3 -58.54 -27.72 -17.68
CA PHE A 3 -58.34 -28.23 -16.31
C PHE A 3 -56.89 -28.64 -16.00
N VAL A 4 -56.19 -29.25 -16.96
CA VAL A 4 -54.80 -29.68 -16.78
C VAL A 4 -53.87 -28.46 -16.68
N MET A 5 -54.16 -27.41 -17.45
CA MET A 5 -53.40 -26.15 -17.41
C MET A 5 -53.62 -25.41 -16.10
N GLU A 6 -54.86 -25.32 -15.61
CA GLU A 6 -55.20 -24.68 -14.33
C GLU A 6 -54.59 -25.41 -13.12
N PHE A 7 -54.51 -26.75 -13.19
CA PHE A 7 -53.84 -27.55 -12.17
C PHE A 7 -52.31 -27.34 -12.20
N ALA A 8 -51.72 -27.34 -13.39
CA ALA A 8 -50.28 -27.12 -13.55
C ALA A 8 -49.86 -25.72 -13.06
N GLU A 9 -50.64 -24.68 -13.35
CA GLU A 9 -50.39 -23.32 -12.85
C GLU A 9 -50.41 -23.25 -11.31
N ASN A 10 -51.41 -23.83 -10.67
CA ASN A 10 -51.50 -23.83 -9.20
C ASN A 10 -50.40 -24.67 -8.53
N LEU A 11 -49.97 -25.75 -9.19
CA LEU A 11 -48.83 -26.54 -8.73
C LEU A 11 -47.53 -25.73 -8.82
N ILE A 12 -47.29 -25.03 -9.93
CA ILE A 12 -46.12 -24.18 -10.14
C ILE A 12 -46.11 -23.03 -9.13
N LEU A 13 -47.25 -22.38 -8.89
CA LEU A 13 -47.37 -21.28 -7.91
C LEU A 13 -47.04 -21.73 -6.48
N ARG A 14 -47.36 -22.98 -6.11
CA ARG A 14 -47.00 -23.55 -4.80
C ARG A 14 -45.53 -24.01 -4.72
N MET A 15 -44.92 -24.32 -5.86
CA MET A 15 -43.51 -24.69 -5.93
C MET A 15 -42.58 -23.48 -6.07
N MET A 16 -43.12 -22.28 -6.37
CA MET A 16 -42.33 -21.06 -6.39
C MET A 16 -41.85 -20.69 -4.99
N GLU A 17 -40.58 -20.34 -4.90
CA GLU A 17 -39.95 -19.92 -3.66
C GLU A 17 -40.57 -18.61 -3.14
N ASP A 18 -40.86 -18.58 -1.83
CA ASP A 18 -41.41 -17.41 -1.14
C ASP A 18 -40.49 -16.18 -1.34
N PRO A 19 -41.01 -15.05 -1.85
CA PRO A 19 -40.21 -13.85 -2.12
C PRO A 19 -39.43 -13.35 -0.90
N ASN A 20 -40.05 -13.44 0.28
CA ASN A 20 -39.45 -12.99 1.53
C ASN A 20 -38.25 -13.85 1.94
N LYS A 21 -38.30 -15.18 1.72
CA LYS A 21 -37.18 -16.08 2.03
C LYS A 21 -35.97 -15.79 1.15
N ARG A 22 -36.21 -15.44 -0.12
CA ARG A 22 -35.15 -15.04 -1.05
C ARG A 22 -34.47 -13.75 -0.60
N ASP A 23 -35.26 -12.75 -0.24
CA ASP A 23 -34.76 -11.48 0.28
C ASP A 23 -33.97 -11.68 1.58
N GLU A 24 -34.46 -12.53 2.49
CA GLU A 24 -33.76 -12.90 3.73
C GLU A 24 -32.42 -13.59 3.43
N ALA A 25 -32.40 -14.56 2.53
CA ALA A 25 -31.17 -15.27 2.14
C ALA A 25 -30.13 -14.29 1.54
N GLN A 26 -30.58 -13.37 0.69
CA GLN A 26 -29.69 -12.37 0.09
C GLN A 26 -29.16 -11.37 1.13
N ARG A 27 -30.00 -10.93 2.08
CA ARG A 27 -29.56 -10.09 3.21
C ARG A 27 -28.53 -10.81 4.09
N GLN A 28 -28.77 -12.08 4.41
CA GLN A 28 -27.81 -12.88 5.16
C GLN A 28 -26.48 -13.01 4.44
N HIS A 29 -26.51 -13.21 3.12
CA HIS A 29 -25.29 -13.26 2.32
C HIS A 29 -24.51 -11.93 2.42
N VAL A 30 -25.17 -10.79 2.25
CA VAL A 30 -24.55 -9.46 2.39
C VAL A 30 -23.95 -9.25 3.79
N TYR A 31 -24.66 -9.64 4.85
CA TYR A 31 -24.14 -9.52 6.22
C TYR A 31 -22.92 -10.41 6.45
N SER A 32 -22.93 -11.65 5.95
CA SER A 32 -21.78 -12.55 6.06
C SER A 32 -20.55 -12.02 5.31
N MET A 33 -20.76 -11.36 4.16
CA MET A 33 -19.71 -10.69 3.41
C MET A 33 -19.12 -9.52 4.19
N ARG A 34 -19.99 -8.70 4.81
CA ARG A 34 -19.56 -7.56 5.63
C ARG A 34 -18.66 -8.01 6.78
N GLU A 35 -19.05 -9.06 7.49
CA GLU A 35 -18.30 -9.63 8.61
C GLU A 35 -16.93 -10.15 8.16
N ARG A 36 -16.87 -10.87 7.03
CA ARG A 36 -15.60 -11.34 6.45
C ARG A 36 -14.64 -10.20 6.12
N CYS A 37 -15.16 -9.07 5.66
CA CYS A 37 -14.35 -7.90 5.32
C CYS A 37 -13.93 -7.05 6.51
N GLU A 38 -14.54 -7.22 7.70
CA GLU A 38 -14.29 -6.39 8.87
C GLU A 38 -12.84 -6.50 9.36
N LYS A 39 -12.29 -7.72 9.42
CA LYS A 39 -10.88 -7.96 9.79
C LYS A 39 -9.91 -7.33 8.79
N THR A 40 -10.20 -7.43 7.50
CA THR A 40 -9.38 -6.82 6.44
C THR A 40 -9.41 -5.30 6.56
N LYS A 41 -10.59 -4.71 6.80
CA LYS A 41 -10.75 -3.28 7.00
C LYS A 41 -10.00 -2.78 8.25
N ALA A 42 -10.04 -3.54 9.34
CA ALA A 42 -9.27 -3.24 10.55
C ALA A 42 -7.76 -3.21 10.29
N ASN A 43 -7.25 -4.18 9.51
CA ASN A 43 -5.84 -4.21 9.12
C ASN A 43 -5.46 -3.07 8.16
N TRP A 44 -6.38 -2.66 7.27
CA TRP A 44 -6.18 -1.53 6.37
C TRP A 44 -6.15 -0.18 7.08
N ASN A 45 -6.79 -0.06 8.24
CA ASN A 45 -6.72 1.14 9.08
C ASN A 45 -5.35 1.30 9.76
N LEU A 46 -4.52 0.26 9.81
CA LEU A 46 -3.17 0.37 10.33
C LEU A 46 -2.27 1.01 9.26
N PRO A 47 -1.40 1.96 9.65
CA PRO A 47 -0.45 2.54 8.71
C PRO A 47 0.51 1.45 8.20
N LEU A 48 0.90 1.54 6.91
CA LEU A 48 1.85 0.61 6.28
C LEU A 48 3.15 0.44 7.06
N ARG A 49 3.54 1.48 7.81
CA ARG A 49 4.69 1.49 8.71
C ARG A 49 4.20 1.97 10.08
N PRO A 50 4.46 1.21 11.16
CA PRO A 50 4.06 1.62 12.51
C PRO A 50 4.75 2.92 12.91
N TYR A 51 4.16 3.63 13.87
CA TYR A 51 4.80 4.80 14.47
C TYR A 51 6.17 4.42 15.05
N GLY A 52 7.19 5.26 14.81
CA GLY A 52 8.58 4.92 15.16
C GLY A 52 9.29 4.00 14.17
N PHE A 53 8.67 3.65 13.03
CA PHE A 53 9.39 2.92 11.97
C PHE A 53 10.67 3.64 11.54
N TRP A 54 10.60 4.96 11.38
CA TRP A 54 11.72 5.81 11.00
C TRP A 54 12.73 6.05 12.12
N THR A 55 12.45 5.61 13.36
CA THR A 55 13.38 5.69 14.48
C THR A 55 14.15 4.38 14.71
N PHE A 56 13.85 3.32 13.96
CA PHE A 56 14.64 2.08 14.04
C PHE A 56 15.99 2.27 13.33
N ASP A 57 17.05 2.19 14.11
CA ASP A 57 18.45 2.31 13.66
C ASP A 57 18.76 1.42 12.46
N ARG A 58 18.14 0.25 12.32
CA ARG A 58 18.38 -0.65 11.18
C ARG A 58 18.08 -0.02 9.82
N PHE A 59 17.05 0.82 9.72
CA PHE A 59 16.69 1.49 8.46
C PHE A 59 17.46 2.80 8.26
N ASN A 60 17.99 3.40 9.32
CA ASN A 60 18.84 4.59 9.27
C ASN A 60 20.34 4.26 9.31
N ALA A 61 20.72 2.98 9.47
CA ALA A 61 22.12 2.57 9.54
C ALA A 61 22.90 2.99 8.31
N GLN A 62 22.24 2.99 7.14
CA GLN A 62 22.83 3.47 5.89
C GLN A 62 23.09 4.99 5.91
N LEU A 63 22.20 5.79 6.52
CA LEU A 63 22.39 7.23 6.70
C LEU A 63 23.53 7.51 7.70
N ASN A 64 23.64 6.72 8.76
CA ASN A 64 24.73 6.83 9.73
C ASN A 64 26.10 6.43 9.12
N TRP A 65 26.11 5.47 8.18
CA TRP A 65 27.31 5.09 7.44
C TRP A 65 27.60 5.99 6.23
N ASP A 66 26.67 6.85 5.81
CA ASP A 66 26.86 7.73 4.64
C ASP A 66 28.01 8.73 4.84
N ALA A 67 28.23 9.20 6.07
CA ALA A 67 29.40 10.01 6.44
C ALA A 67 30.74 9.24 6.30
N GLN A 68 30.72 7.90 6.32
CA GLN A 68 31.89 7.06 6.03
C GLN A 68 31.98 6.68 4.54
N ILE A 69 30.88 6.76 3.78
CA ILE A 69 30.84 6.49 2.33
C ILE A 69 31.59 7.57 1.53
N SER A 70 31.59 8.82 2.00
CA SER A 70 32.36 9.90 1.36
C SER A 70 33.86 9.62 1.33
N GLN A 71 34.39 8.89 2.32
CA GLN A 71 35.82 8.55 2.44
C GLN A 71 36.15 7.09 2.06
N VAL A 72 35.32 6.43 1.27
CA VAL A 72 35.62 5.07 0.77
C VAL A 72 36.72 5.13 -0.31
N PRO A 73 37.73 4.25 -0.27
CA PRO A 73 38.77 4.20 -1.29
C PRO A 73 38.19 4.10 -2.70
N GLY A 74 38.43 5.13 -3.53
CA GLY A 74 37.91 5.25 -4.88
C GLY A 74 36.76 6.25 -5.06
N ARG A 75 36.22 6.82 -3.97
CA ARG A 75 35.36 8.01 -4.01
C ARG A 75 36.20 9.23 -3.58
N ARG A 76 36.03 10.35 -4.29
CA ARG A 76 36.73 11.62 -4.02
C ARG A 76 35.70 12.54 -3.38
N ASP A 77 35.94 12.98 -2.14
CA ASP A 77 35.09 13.97 -1.50
C ASP A 77 35.24 15.29 -2.26
N PRO A 78 34.15 15.96 -2.70
CA PRO A 78 34.23 17.25 -3.37
C PRO A 78 34.96 18.33 -2.57
N TYR A 79 35.11 18.18 -1.25
CA TYR A 79 35.85 19.11 -0.40
C TYR A 79 37.33 18.75 -0.18
N ASP A 80 37.78 17.53 -0.51
CA ASP A 80 39.21 17.16 -0.43
C ASP A 80 40.05 18.00 -1.41
N ASP A 81 39.48 18.34 -2.58
CA ASP A 81 40.12 19.21 -3.58
C ASP A 81 40.35 20.65 -3.12
N LEU A 82 39.65 21.08 -2.05
CA LEU A 82 39.84 22.39 -1.43
C LEU A 82 40.94 22.36 -0.37
N LEU A 83 41.22 21.19 0.22
CA LEU A 83 42.28 21.02 1.22
C LEU A 83 43.65 20.82 0.58
N ASP A 84 43.70 20.26 -0.64
CA ASP A 84 44.93 20.10 -1.43
C ASP A 84 45.33 21.38 -2.20
N GLN A 85 44.54 22.47 -2.14
CA GLN A 85 44.97 23.74 -2.71
C GLN A 85 46.06 24.37 -1.83
N PRO A 86 47.30 24.57 -2.35
CA PRO A 86 48.27 25.37 -1.64
C PRO A 86 47.69 26.78 -1.46
N ALA A 87 47.82 27.35 -0.27
CA ALA A 87 47.27 28.66 0.10
C ALA A 87 47.75 29.85 -0.79
N ASP A 88 48.63 29.59 -1.76
CA ASP A 88 49.43 30.56 -2.49
C ASP A 88 49.19 30.57 -4.03
N LEU A 89 47.97 30.31 -4.49
CA LEU A 89 47.62 30.53 -5.91
C LEU A 89 46.57 31.64 -6.08
N PRO A 90 46.87 32.73 -6.81
CA PRO A 90 45.89 33.76 -7.09
C PRO A 90 44.77 33.21 -7.99
N PRO A 91 43.52 33.72 -7.86
CA PRO A 91 42.39 33.19 -8.61
C PRO A 91 42.63 33.35 -10.11
N SER A 92 42.75 32.22 -10.83
CA SER A 92 42.79 32.27 -12.29
C SER A 92 41.42 32.66 -12.80
N SER A 93 41.33 33.85 -13.39
CA SER A 93 40.14 34.35 -14.06
C SER A 93 39.89 33.52 -15.33
N SER A 94 39.10 32.45 -15.21
CA SER A 94 38.63 31.71 -16.38
C SER A 94 37.46 32.49 -17.03
N SER A 95 37.81 33.16 -18.12
CA SER A 95 36.89 33.84 -19.04
C SER A 95 35.93 32.83 -19.66
N ARG A 96 34.61 33.06 -19.50
CA ARG A 96 33.55 32.31 -20.19
C ARG A 96 33.56 32.61 -21.68
N LYS A 97 33.55 31.56 -22.51
CA LYS A 97 32.93 31.52 -23.83
C LYS A 97 32.11 30.25 -23.95
#